data_AF-A0A0H4JD50-F1
#
_entry.id   AF-A0A0H4JD50-F1
#
_cell.length_a   1.000
_cell.length_b   1.000
_cell.length_c   1.000
_cell.angle_alpha   90.00
_cell.angle_beta   90.00
_cell.angle_gamma   90.00
#
_symmetry.space_group_name_H-M   'P 1'
#
loop_
_entity.id
_entity.type
_entity.pdbx_description
1 polymer ?
#
loop_
_entity_poly.entity_id
_entity_poly.type
_entity_poly.pdbx_seq_one_letter_code
_entity_poly.pdbx_strand_id
1 'polypeptide(L)'
;MLIIQSLSQLDSIYSKEERKVIVDNCGYKLVLNATDVDTQKYLSDMAGQTSAQIKSYSSDIKSIRVNTQEQTVPLIRPEEFGILEKPILFPYGLRPIELERSFWDEDKQMRNLVHSGNSQALAK
;
A
#
# COMPACT_ATOMS: atom_id res chain seq x y z
N MET A 1 11.35 -11.99 -7.71
CA MET A 1 10.34 -11.53 -6.74
C MET A 1 11.06 -11.22 -5.45
N LEU A 2 10.93 -9.99 -4.93
CA LEU A 2 11.55 -9.57 -3.67
C LEU A 2 10.46 -9.44 -2.61
N ILE A 3 10.73 -9.93 -1.40
CA ILE A 3 9.82 -9.84 -0.26
C ILE A 3 10.62 -9.23 0.89
N ILE A 4 10.12 -8.12 1.40
CA ILE A 4 10.71 -7.40 2.53
C ILE A 4 9.59 -7.03 3.50
N GLN A 5 9.93 -6.90 4.78
CA GLN A 5 8.99 -6.50 5.83
C GLN A 5 8.98 -4.98 6.05
N SER A 6 10.10 -4.31 5.78
CA SER A 6 10.25 -2.86 5.87
C SER A 6 11.36 -2.38 4.92
N LEU A 7 11.34 -1.09 4.58
CA LEU A 7 12.45 -0.49 3.80
C LEU A 7 13.76 -0.48 4.58
N SER A 8 13.70 -0.43 5.91
CA SER A 8 14.88 -0.46 6.79
C SER A 8 15.67 -1.77 6.72
N GLN A 9 15.03 -2.89 6.35
CA GLN A 9 15.74 -4.14 6.08
C GLN A 9 16.63 -4.03 4.84
N LEU A 10 16.19 -3.27 3.84
CA LEU A 10 16.97 -3.05 2.64
C LEU A 10 18.05 -2.00 2.90
N ASP A 11 17.76 -0.95 3.69
CA ASP A 11 18.74 0.07 4.12
C ASP A 11 19.86 -0.48 5.04
N SER A 12 19.66 -1.63 5.69
CA SER A 12 20.69 -2.25 6.54
C SER A 12 21.69 -3.09 5.76
N ILE A 13 21.27 -3.62 4.61
CA ILE A 13 22.09 -4.43 3.70
C ILE A 13 22.68 -3.56 2.60
N TYR A 14 21.92 -2.58 2.13
CA TYR A 14 22.22 -1.66 1.04
C TYR A 14 22.12 -0.22 1.52
N SER A 15 22.80 0.72 0.88
CA SER A 15 22.59 2.12 1.24
C SER A 15 21.17 2.60 0.89
N LYS A 16 20.77 3.75 1.43
CA LYS A 16 19.47 4.36 1.09
C LYS A 16 19.32 4.63 -0.40
N GLU A 17 20.40 4.95 -1.09
CA GLU A 17 20.45 5.19 -2.53
C GLU A 17 20.25 3.90 -3.32
N GLU A 18 20.94 2.83 -2.93
CA GLU A 18 20.82 1.51 -3.56
C GLU A 18 19.43 0.90 -3.34
N ARG A 19 18.88 1.06 -2.13
CA ARG A 19 17.51 0.66 -1.81
C ARG A 19 16.49 1.32 -2.75
N LYS A 20 16.67 2.61 -3.06
CA LYS A 20 15.81 3.31 -4.03
C LYS A 20 15.92 2.68 -5.42
N VAL A 21 17.13 2.38 -5.90
CA VAL A 21 17.35 1.73 -7.20
C VAL A 21 16.65 0.37 -7.28
N ILE A 22 16.77 -0.44 -6.22
CA ILE A 22 16.14 -1.76 -6.16
C ILE A 22 14.61 -1.65 -6.22
N VAL A 23 14.03 -0.73 -5.43
CA VAL A 23 12.58 -0.52 -5.39
C VAL A 23 12.06 0.08 -6.70
N ASP A 24 12.80 1.00 -7.32
CA ASP A 24 12.42 1.63 -8.59
C ASP A 24 12.42 0.60 -9.74
N ASN A 25 13.35 -0.36 -9.72
CA ASN A 25 13.39 -1.47 -10.69
C ASN A 25 12.21 -2.44 -10.54
N CYS A 26 11.50 -2.43 -9.41
CA CYS A 26 10.32 -3.25 -9.21
C CYS A 26 9.09 -2.60 -9.86
N GLY A 27 8.75 -3.01 -11.09
CA GLY A 27 7.58 -2.49 -11.81
C GLY A 27 6.23 -2.76 -11.13
N TYR A 28 6.16 -3.73 -10.22
CA TYR A 28 4.99 -4.02 -9.40
C TYR A 28 5.40 -4.10 -7.94
N LYS A 29 4.61 -3.48 -7.06
CA LYS A 29 4.83 -3.53 -5.61
C LYS A 29 3.51 -3.86 -4.94
N LEU A 30 3.47 -4.95 -4.19
CA LEU A 30 2.28 -5.35 -3.43
C LEU A 30 2.52 -5.02 -1.96
N VAL A 31 1.66 -4.18 -1.40
CA VAL A 31 1.69 -3.81 0.01
C VAL A 31 0.56 -4.51 0.72
N LEU A 32 0.91 -5.38 1.68
CA LEU A 32 -0.07 -6.03 2.54
C LEU A 32 -0.42 -5.15 3.74
N ASN A 33 0.62 -4.59 4.38
CA ASN A 33 0.56 -3.66 5.49
C ASN A 33 1.96 -3.05 5.68
N ALA A 34 2.06 -1.85 6.26
CA ALA A 34 3.31 -1.26 6.73
C ALA A 34 3.14 -0.70 8.14
N THR A 35 3.90 -1.23 9.11
CA THR A 35 3.86 -0.77 10.51
C THR A 35 4.88 0.31 10.83
N ASP A 36 5.91 0.44 10.00
CA ASP A 36 6.99 1.41 10.16
C ASP A 36 6.61 2.76 9.56
N VAL A 37 6.81 3.84 10.32
CA VAL A 37 6.39 5.20 9.95
C VAL A 37 7.08 5.69 8.67
N ASP A 38 8.38 5.39 8.52
CA ASP A 38 9.13 5.80 7.33
C ASP A 38 8.62 5.05 6.08
N THR A 39 8.33 3.76 6.22
CA THR A 39 7.73 2.94 5.16
C THR A 39 6.32 3.43 4.80
N GLN A 40 5.48 3.74 5.78
CA GLN A 40 4.14 4.30 5.58
C GLN A 40 4.18 5.62 4.80
N LYS A 41 5.08 6.53 5.20
CA LYS A 41 5.26 7.82 4.53
C LYS A 41 5.74 7.62 3.09
N TYR A 42 6.72 6.76 2.89
CA TYR A 42 7.24 6.44 1.55
C TYR A 42 6.15 5.90 0.63
N LEU A 43 5.28 5.01 1.14
CA LEU A 43 4.17 4.45 0.37
C LEU A 43 3.07 5.47 0.08
N SER A 44 2.76 6.35 1.03
CA SER A 44 1.85 7.49 0.82
C SER A 44 2.38 8.43 -0.26
N ASP A 45 3.67 8.78 -0.20
CA ASP A 45 4.31 9.63 -1.21
C ASP A 45 4.29 8.95 -2.59
N MET A 46 4.49 7.63 -2.63
CA MET A 46 4.41 6.83 -3.87
C MET A 46 2.98 6.74 -4.43
N ALA A 47 1.95 6.68 -3.57
CA ALA A 47 0.56 6.66 -3.98
C ALA A 47 0.13 7.98 -4.64
N GLY A 48 0.82 9.07 -4.33
CA GLY A 48 0.58 10.40 -4.87
C GLY A 48 -0.49 11.16 -4.08
N GLN A 49 -1.02 12.21 -4.71
CA GLN A 49 -1.93 13.16 -4.07
C GLN A 49 -3.21 13.33 -4.89
N THR A 50 -4.28 13.75 -4.22
CA THR A 50 -5.57 14.10 -4.82
C THR A 50 -6.03 15.47 -4.32
N SER A 51 -6.81 16.17 -5.13
CA SER A 51 -7.44 17.44 -4.73
C SER A 51 -8.73 17.15 -3.98
N ALA A 52 -8.87 17.68 -2.77
CA ALA A 52 -10.08 17.60 -1.95
C ALA A 52 -10.68 19.00 -1.76
N GLN A 53 -11.99 19.12 -1.89
CA GLN A 53 -12.73 20.34 -1.58
C GLN A 53 -13.16 20.32 -0.11
N ILE A 54 -12.64 21.25 0.68
CA ILE A 54 -13.02 21.45 2.07
C ILE A 54 -14.10 22.53 2.12
N LYS A 55 -15.29 22.15 2.60
CA LYS A 55 -16.40 23.08 2.84
C LYS A 55 -16.47 23.40 4.33
N SER A 56 -16.20 24.65 4.66
CA SER A 56 -16.31 25.17 6.02
C SER A 56 -17.63 25.92 6.17
N TYR A 57 -18.44 25.52 7.14
CA TYR A 57 -19.72 26.15 7.46
C TYR A 57 -19.55 26.99 8.71
N SER A 58 -19.81 28.30 8.62
CA SER A 58 -19.95 29.17 9.78
C SER A 58 -21.38 29.67 9.87
N SER A 59 -21.99 29.47 11.03
CA SER A 59 -23.38 29.84 11.28
C SER A 59 -23.41 30.92 12.36
N ASP A 60 -24.06 32.03 12.04
CA ASP A 60 -24.38 33.10 12.97
C ASP A 60 -25.92 33.23 13.05
N ILE A 61 -26.46 33.85 14.10
CA ILE A 61 -27.91 33.90 14.41
C ILE A 61 -28.77 34.41 13.23
N LYS A 62 -28.16 35.12 12.28
CA LYS A 62 -28.83 35.75 11.13
C LYS A 62 -28.32 35.30 9.74
N SER A 63 -27.26 34.51 9.65
CA SER A 63 -26.69 34.12 8.34
C SER A 63 -25.80 32.88 8.42
N ILE A 64 -25.86 32.05 7.38
CA ILE A 64 -24.93 30.93 7.16
C ILE A 64 -23.94 31.36 6.07
N ARG A 65 -22.64 31.33 6.37
CA ARG A 65 -21.58 31.48 5.37
C ARG A 65 -20.96 30.12 5.08
N VAL A 66 -20.80 29.80 3.79
CA VAL A 66 -20.11 28.60 3.33
C VAL A 66 -18.87 29.04 2.59
N ASN A 67 -17.69 28.62 3.06
CA ASN A 67 -16.43 28.82 2.38
C ASN A 67 -15.98 27.49 1.79
N THR A 68 -15.61 27.46 0.51
CA THR A 68 -15.09 26.27 -0.16
C THR A 68 -13.64 26.52 -0.53
N GLN A 69 -12.73 25.67 -0.05
CA GLN A 69 -11.31 25.73 -0.37
C GLN A 69 -10.86 24.41 -1.02
N GLU A 70 -10.01 24.48 -2.03
CA GLU A 70 -9.36 23.31 -2.60
C GLU A 70 -8.02 23.08 -1.91
N GLN A 71 -7.81 21.87 -1.38
CA GLN A 71 -6.57 21.46 -0.75
C GLN A 71 -6.05 20.16 -1.38
N THR A 72 -4.74 20.10 -1.61
CA THR A 72 -4.07 18.87 -2.02
C THR A 72 -3.84 17.99 -0.81
N VAL A 73 -4.36 16.76 -0.83
CA VAL A 73 -4.25 15.76 0.23
C VAL A 73 -3.62 14.48 -0.32
N PRO A 74 -2.92 13.67 0.50
CA PRO A 74 -2.41 12.37 0.04
C PRO A 74 -3.56 11.48 -0.44
N LEU A 75 -3.31 10.68 -1.48
CA LEU A 75 -4.31 9.74 -2.01
C LEU A 75 -4.67 8.67 -0.99
N ILE A 76 -3.66 8.16 -0.30
CA ILE A 76 -3.77 7.23 0.83
C ILE A 76 -2.92 7.85 1.93
N ARG A 77 -3.49 8.03 3.12
CA ARG A 77 -2.75 8.62 4.24
C ARG A 77 -1.70 7.62 4.76
N PRO A 78 -0.54 8.09 5.25
CA PRO A 78 0.48 7.20 5.80
C PRO A 78 -0.07 6.22 6.85
N GLU A 79 -0.92 6.71 7.76
CA GLU A 79 -1.51 5.91 8.82
C GLU A 79 -2.42 4.78 8.32
N GLU A 80 -3.03 4.92 7.14
CA GLU A 80 -3.92 3.91 6.55
C GLU A 80 -3.15 2.65 6.14
N PHE A 81 -1.87 2.79 5.76
CA PHE A 81 -1.01 1.65 5.43
C PHE A 81 -0.78 0.71 6.62
N GLY A 82 -0.94 1.19 7.86
CA GLY A 82 -0.81 0.37 9.07
C GLY A 82 -2.03 -0.50 9.39
N ILE A 83 -3.20 -0.17 8.81
CA ILE A 83 -4.49 -0.79 9.14
C ILE A 83 -5.23 -1.29 7.89
N LEU A 84 -4.48 -1.67 6.85
CA LEU A 84 -5.07 -2.12 5.58
C LEU A 84 -5.91 -3.40 5.74
N GLU A 85 -7.19 -3.30 5.42
CA GLU A 85 -8.07 -4.46 5.27
C GLU A 85 -7.76 -5.23 3.98
N LYS A 86 -7.40 -4.53 2.91
CA LYS A 86 -7.09 -5.12 1.61
C LYS A 86 -5.67 -4.77 1.16
N PRO A 87 -4.93 -5.71 0.56
CA PRO A 87 -3.66 -5.41 -0.07
C PRO A 87 -3.80 -4.34 -1.14
N ILE A 88 -2.78 -3.49 -1.26
CA ILE A 88 -2.70 -2.46 -2.30
C ILE A 88 -1.59 -2.83 -3.28
N LEU A 89 -1.94 -2.92 -4.56
CA LEU A 89 -1.00 -3.10 -5.65
C LEU A 89 -0.64 -1.74 -6.25
N PHE A 90 0.66 -1.50 -6.38
CA PHE A 90 1.24 -0.41 -7.15
C PHE A 90 1.75 -0.96 -8.49
N PRO A 91 0.92 -0.91 -9.54
CA PRO A 91 1.33 -1.25 -10.90
C PRO A 91 2.16 -0.14 -11.55
N TYR A 92 2.98 -0.51 -12.54
CA TYR A 92 3.74 0.47 -13.32
C TYR A 92 2.82 1.37 -14.15
N GLY A 93 2.94 2.68 -13.97
CA GLY A 93 2.25 3.68 -14.80
C GLY A 93 0.75 3.83 -14.56
N LEU A 94 0.18 3.16 -13.55
CA LEU A 94 -1.23 3.27 -13.18
C LEU A 94 -1.39 3.67 -11.71
N ARG A 95 -2.61 4.06 -11.32
CA ARG A 95 -2.92 4.36 -9.92
C ARG A 95 -2.89 3.09 -9.07
N PRO A 96 -2.65 3.21 -7.74
CA PRO A 96 -2.77 2.07 -6.83
C PRO A 96 -4.16 1.42 -6.90
N ILE A 97 -4.19 0.09 -6.79
CA ILE A 97 -5.41 -0.72 -6.88
C ILE A 97 -5.52 -1.59 -5.63
N GLU A 98 -6.69 -1.59 -4.99
CA GLU A 98 -7.00 -2.53 -3.91
C GLU A 98 -7.29 -3.92 -4.49
N LEU A 99 -6.71 -4.95 -3.87
CA LEU A 99 -6.92 -6.34 -4.24
C LEU A 99 -7.70 -7.09 -3.18
N GLU A 100 -8.50 -8.06 -3.61
CA GLU A 100 -9.10 -9.02 -2.69
C GLU A 100 -8.04 -9.99 -2.15
N ARG A 101 -8.18 -10.37 -0.88
CA ARG A 101 -7.33 -11.40 -0.28
C ARG A 101 -7.74 -12.76 -0.85
N SER A 102 -6.79 -13.49 -1.42
CA SER A 102 -6.99 -14.90 -1.76
C SER A 102 -6.37 -15.76 -0.67
N PHE A 103 -7.24 -16.45 0.08
CA PHE A 103 -6.82 -17.42 1.09
C PHE A 103 -6.57 -18.77 0.42
N TRP A 104 -5.38 -19.34 0.67
CA TRP A 104 -4.91 -20.55 -0.01
C TRP A 104 -5.73 -21.80 0.33
N ASP A 105 -6.44 -21.77 1.46
CA ASP A 105 -7.27 -22.83 2.02
C ASP A 105 -8.72 -22.79 1.52
N GLU A 106 -9.25 -21.60 1.22
CA GLU A 106 -10.59 -21.42 0.65
C GLU A 106 -10.61 -21.71 -0.86
N ASP A 107 -9.54 -21.37 -1.57
CA ASP A 107 -9.43 -21.63 -2.99
C ASP A 107 -9.06 -23.10 -3.26
N LYS A 108 -9.98 -23.84 -3.87
CA LYS A 108 -9.79 -25.25 -4.23
C LYS A 108 -8.57 -25.47 -5.12
N GLN A 109 -8.26 -24.53 -6.02
CA GLN A 109 -7.10 -24.66 -6.92
C GLN A 109 -5.80 -24.50 -6.13
N MET A 110 -5.69 -23.45 -5.31
CA MET A 110 -4.51 -23.22 -4.46
C MET A 110 -4.31 -24.38 -3.47
N ARG A 111 -5.38 -24.86 -2.84
CA ARG A 111 -5.32 -25.98 -1.91
C ARG A 111 -4.76 -27.24 -2.59
N ASN A 112 -5.24 -27.56 -3.79
CA ASN A 112 -4.76 -28.71 -4.55
C ASN A 112 -3.28 -28.56 -4.94
N LEU A 113 -2.84 -27.36 -5.31
CA LEU A 113 -1.43 -27.09 -5.62
C LEU A 113 -0.52 -27.34 -4.40
N VAL A 114 -0.88 -26.82 -3.22
CA VAL A 114 -0.10 -27.03 -1.98
C VAL A 114 -0.02 -28.52 -1.61
N HIS A 115 -1.12 -29.25 -1.70
CA HIS A 115 -1.15 -30.68 -1.38
C HIS A 115 -0.34 -31.53 -2.38
N SER A 116 -0.35 -31.16 -3.66
CA SER A 116 0.47 -31.80 -4.69
C SER A 116 1.97 -31.54 -4.50
N GLY A 117 2.35 -30.35 -4.05
CA GLY A 117 3.75 -29.99 -3.77
C GLY A 117 4.31 -30.68 -2.52
N ASN A 118 3.53 -30.79 -1.45
CA ASN A 118 3.94 -31.48 -0.22
C ASN A 118 4.16 -32.99 -0.43
N SER A 119 3.42 -33.61 -1.34
CA SER A 119 3.59 -35.03 -1.68
C SER A 119 4.93 -35.31 -2.40
N GLN A 120 5.49 -34.33 -3.12
CA GLN A 120 6.79 -34.47 -3.77
C GLN A 120 7.97 -34.16 -2.81
N ALA A 121 7.75 -33.36 -1.78
CA ALA A 121 8.77 -33.03 -0.77
C ALA A 121 9.03 -34.18 0.22
N LEU A 122 8.05 -35.06 0.46
CA LEU A 122 8.16 -36.23 1.34
C LEU A 122 8.75 -37.48 0.65
N ALA A 123 9.05 -37.41 -0.65
CA ALA A 123 9.62 -38.50 -1.44
C ALA A 123 11.14 -38.34 -1.68
N LYS A 124 11.82 -37.46 -0.93
CA LYS A 124 13.27 -37.27 -0.95
C LYS A 124 13.89 -37.55 0.41
#